data_AF-A0A1D3JCB5-F1
#
_entry.id   AF-A0A1D3JCB5-F1
#
_cell.length_a   1.000
_cell.length_b   1.000
_cell.length_c   1.000
_cell.angle_alpha   90.00
_cell.angle_beta   90.00
_cell.angle_gamma   90.00
#
_symmetry.space_group_name_H-M   'P 1'
#
loop_
_entity.id
_entity.type
_entity.pdbx_description
1 polymer ?
#
loop_
_entity_poly.entity_id
_entity_poly.type
_entity_poly.pdbx_seq_one_letter_code
_entity_poly.pdbx_strand_id
1 'polypeptide(L)'
;MASMGLKKEDLPSNANKNVLCNNINIRTLEQRTAYVNGYEDCEIPVKEFYSTFKSNHDILKEKCNNDKGPKCCRDVNYYIDLVTGIIKESKLEDSDKNKLIEYVETHLEPTVRAKNIYTCERERDLDSIRKRCILQHLYDLKEDDNFISSFAQDYKNYLGEKWKNILSYTNENLDKLYIKIENNS
;
A
#
# COMPACT_ATOMS: atom_id res chain seq x y z
N MET A 1 17.96 -31.42 2.31
CA MET A 1 18.13 -30.00 2.65
C MET A 1 16.79 -29.32 2.42
N ALA A 2 16.16 -28.75 3.46
CA ALA A 2 14.94 -27.97 3.26
C ALA A 2 15.30 -26.75 2.40
N SER A 3 14.64 -26.55 1.26
CA SER A 3 14.79 -25.31 0.49
C SER A 3 14.36 -24.18 1.41
N MET A 4 15.32 -23.33 1.81
CA MET A 4 15.02 -22.15 2.60
C MET A 4 14.19 -21.23 1.71
N GLY A 5 12.87 -21.16 1.95
CA GLY A 5 11.98 -20.35 1.12
C GLY A 5 12.26 -18.86 1.27
N LEU A 6 11.83 -18.05 0.29
CA LEU A 6 11.95 -16.60 0.35
C LEU A 6 11.23 -16.04 1.58
N LYS A 7 11.98 -15.38 2.47
CA LYS A 7 11.42 -14.58 3.57
C LYS A 7 11.10 -13.19 3.05
N LYS A 8 9.81 -12.88 2.93
CA LYS A 8 9.33 -11.60 2.37
C LYS A 8 9.85 -10.41 3.18
N GLU A 9 10.03 -10.59 4.47
CA GLU A 9 10.50 -9.56 5.40
C GLU A 9 11.96 -9.15 5.14
N ASP A 10 12.76 -10.05 4.55
CA ASP A 10 14.17 -9.82 4.25
C ASP A 10 14.37 -9.08 2.90
N LEU A 11 13.31 -8.88 2.12
CA LEU A 11 13.38 -8.13 0.86
C LEU A 11 13.69 -6.65 1.12
N PRO A 12 14.70 -6.06 0.45
CA PRO A 12 15.04 -4.64 0.59
C PRO A 12 13.85 -3.70 0.31
N SER A 13 12.99 -4.06 -0.64
CA SER A 13 11.77 -3.31 -0.96
C SER A 13 10.82 -3.20 0.24
N ASN A 14 10.82 -4.19 1.15
CA ASN A 14 9.97 -4.24 2.32
C ASN A 14 10.55 -3.56 3.57
N ALA A 15 11.75 -2.97 3.51
CA ALA A 15 12.38 -2.35 4.67
C ALA A 15 11.48 -1.31 5.38
N ASN A 16 10.85 -0.42 4.61
CA ASN A 16 9.92 0.58 5.16
C ASN A 16 8.58 -0.04 5.55
N LYS A 17 8.09 -1.02 4.77
CA LYS A 17 6.88 -1.80 5.11
C LYS A 17 6.99 -2.42 6.50
N ASN A 18 8.13 -3.03 6.81
CA ASN A 18 8.34 -3.70 8.09
C ASN A 18 8.22 -2.73 9.27
N VAL A 19 8.58 -1.45 9.06
CA VAL A 19 8.38 -0.38 10.04
C VAL A 19 6.93 0.11 10.04
N LEU A 20 6.42 0.54 8.88
CA LEU A 20 5.07 1.12 8.72
C LEU A 20 3.96 0.17 9.19
N CYS A 21 4.10 -1.11 8.88
CA CYS A 21 3.14 -2.15 9.22
C CYS A 21 3.56 -2.97 10.45
N ASN A 22 4.50 -2.48 11.26
CA ASN A 22 4.81 -3.14 12.53
C ASN A 22 3.54 -3.20 13.40
N ASN A 23 3.21 -4.40 13.90
CA ASN A 23 1.94 -4.69 14.61
C ASN A 23 0.66 -4.41 13.79
N ILE A 24 0.77 -4.32 12.45
CA ILE A 24 -0.38 -4.22 11.54
C ILE A 24 -0.43 -5.49 10.70
N ASN A 25 -1.56 -6.19 10.76
CA ASN A 25 -1.84 -7.30 9.86
C ASN A 25 -2.86 -6.85 8.80
N ILE A 26 -2.37 -6.53 7.60
CA ILE A 26 -3.21 -6.12 6.46
C ILE A 26 -4.25 -7.19 6.12
N ARG A 27 -3.88 -8.47 6.20
CA ARG A 27 -4.83 -9.56 5.93
C ARG A 27 -5.97 -9.57 6.95
N THR A 28 -5.69 -9.23 8.20
CA THR A 28 -6.74 -9.07 9.22
C THR A 28 -7.65 -7.89 8.89
N LEU A 29 -7.11 -6.77 8.41
CA LEU A 29 -7.92 -5.63 7.94
C LEU A 29 -8.82 -6.02 6.76
N GLU A 30 -8.28 -6.70 5.74
CA GLU A 30 -9.04 -7.24 4.62
C GLU A 30 -10.16 -8.18 5.09
N GLN A 31 -9.86 -9.12 6.01
CA GLN A 31 -10.85 -10.07 6.52
C GLN A 31 -11.96 -9.41 7.33
N ARG A 32 -11.62 -8.41 8.17
CA ARG A 32 -12.60 -7.69 8.99
C ARG A 32 -13.51 -6.77 8.17
N THR A 33 -13.10 -6.41 6.96
CA THR A 33 -13.87 -5.53 6.05
C THR A 33 -14.60 -6.30 4.94
N ALA A 34 -14.08 -7.46 4.50
CA ALA A 34 -14.62 -8.22 3.36
C ALA A 34 -15.96 -8.91 3.61
N TYR A 35 -16.34 -9.17 4.86
CA TYR A 35 -17.54 -9.95 5.20
C TYR A 35 -18.61 -9.15 5.95
N VAL A 36 -18.39 -7.86 6.20
CA VAL A 36 -19.27 -7.01 6.99
C VAL A 36 -20.02 -6.04 6.09
N ASN A 37 -21.27 -5.77 6.44
CA ASN A 37 -22.15 -4.82 5.75
C ASN A 37 -22.48 -3.60 6.63
N GLY A 38 -22.12 -3.62 7.92
CA GLY A 38 -22.26 -2.48 8.82
C GLY A 38 -21.11 -1.48 8.64
N TYR A 39 -21.45 -0.19 8.52
CA TYR A 39 -20.46 0.88 8.43
C TYR A 39 -19.44 0.83 9.58
N GLU A 40 -19.90 0.66 10.82
CA GLU A 40 -19.03 0.63 12.02
C GLU A 40 -18.05 -0.55 11.99
N ASP A 41 -18.47 -1.70 11.48
CA ASP A 41 -17.63 -2.90 11.40
C ASP A 41 -16.43 -2.72 10.46
N CYS A 42 -16.58 -1.86 9.43
CA CYS A 42 -15.48 -1.43 8.58
C CYS A 42 -14.71 -0.24 9.15
N GLU A 43 -15.39 0.71 9.79
CA GLU A 43 -14.78 1.94 10.29
C GLU A 43 -13.79 1.68 11.43
N ILE A 44 -14.16 0.81 12.39
CA ILE A 44 -13.32 0.47 13.56
C ILE A 44 -11.94 -0.06 13.13
N PRO A 45 -11.81 -1.12 12.32
CA PRO A 45 -10.50 -1.64 11.92
C PRO A 45 -9.70 -0.64 11.07
N VAL A 46 -10.36 0.23 10.30
CA VAL A 46 -9.70 1.31 9.55
C VAL A 46 -9.11 2.35 10.51
N LYS A 47 -9.85 2.78 11.54
CA LYS A 47 -9.35 3.71 12.56
C LYS A 47 -8.18 3.10 13.34
N GLU A 48 -8.29 1.83 13.74
CA GLU A 48 -7.21 1.09 14.40
C GLU A 48 -5.95 1.04 13.53
N PHE A 49 -6.10 0.71 12.24
CA PHE A 49 -5.00 0.74 11.27
C PHE A 49 -4.32 2.10 11.26
N TYR A 50 -5.07 3.19 11.07
CA TYR A 50 -4.49 4.53 10.94
C TYR A 50 -3.80 5.00 12.23
N SER A 51 -4.33 4.62 13.39
CA SER A 51 -3.69 4.90 14.68
C SER A 51 -2.29 4.28 14.75
N THR A 52 -2.18 2.97 14.51
CA THR A 52 -0.88 2.27 14.53
C THR A 52 0.04 2.73 13.40
N PHE A 53 -0.51 2.91 12.20
CA PHE A 53 0.24 3.33 11.01
C PHE A 53 0.86 4.72 11.21
N LYS A 54 0.10 5.65 11.79
CA LYS A 54 0.60 6.98 12.14
C LYS A 54 1.77 6.88 13.13
N SER A 55 1.63 6.12 14.22
CA SER A 55 2.72 5.94 15.19
C SER A 55 3.98 5.36 14.57
N ASN A 56 3.83 4.38 13.68
CA ASN A 56 4.95 3.79 12.95
C ASN A 56 5.58 4.76 11.94
N HIS A 57 4.76 5.57 11.27
CA HIS A 57 5.23 6.61 10.35
C HIS A 57 5.99 7.72 11.09
N ASP A 58 5.54 8.10 12.29
CA ASP A 58 6.24 9.05 13.16
C ASP A 58 7.67 8.57 13.51
N ILE A 59 7.90 7.26 13.59
CA ILE A 59 9.23 6.66 13.77
C ILE A 59 10.00 6.63 12.44
N LEU A 60 9.34 6.24 11.34
CA LEU A 60 9.99 6.12 10.03
C LEU A 60 10.49 7.46 9.52
N LYS A 61 9.70 8.53 9.70
CA LYS A 61 9.95 9.85 9.09
C LYS A 61 11.29 10.47 9.48
N GLU A 62 11.83 10.15 10.66
CA GLU A 62 13.17 10.58 11.08
C GLU A 62 14.27 10.08 10.13
N LYS A 63 14.03 8.94 9.46
CA LYS A 63 14.96 8.31 8.50
C LYS A 63 14.74 8.75 7.06
N CYS A 64 13.74 9.61 6.80
CA CYS A 64 13.32 10.01 5.45
C CYS A 64 13.94 11.33 4.97
N ASN A 65 14.77 12.00 5.77
CA ASN A 65 15.27 13.35 5.48
C ASN A 65 16.52 13.43 4.59
N ASN A 66 17.17 12.30 4.29
CA ASN A 66 18.43 12.23 3.52
C ASN A 66 18.25 11.39 2.24
N ASP A 67 17.79 12.01 1.14
CA ASP A 67 17.51 11.40 -0.20
C ASP A 67 16.49 10.26 -0.24
N LYS A 68 16.05 9.76 0.92
CA LYS A 68 15.07 8.68 1.08
C LYS A 68 13.62 9.18 1.10
N GLY A 69 13.41 10.50 1.06
CA GLY A 69 12.09 11.13 1.01
C GLY A 69 11.20 10.55 -0.09
N PRO A 70 11.67 10.41 -1.35
CA PRO A 70 10.87 9.84 -2.43
C PRO A 70 10.39 8.40 -2.15
N LYS A 71 11.27 7.53 -1.62
CA LYS A 71 10.88 6.16 -1.24
C LYS A 71 9.86 6.17 -0.11
N CYS A 72 10.09 6.96 0.94
CA CYS A 72 9.14 7.08 2.04
C CYS A 72 7.76 7.57 1.57
N CYS A 73 7.71 8.59 0.70
CA CYS A 73 6.46 9.06 0.12
C CYS A 73 5.73 7.95 -0.64
N ARG A 74 6.46 7.23 -1.49
CA ARG A 74 5.93 6.15 -2.32
C ARG A 74 5.32 5.04 -1.46
N ASP A 75 6.06 4.58 -0.45
CA ASP A 75 5.61 3.51 0.44
C ASP A 75 4.40 3.95 1.29
N VAL A 76 4.44 5.17 1.85
CA VAL A 76 3.31 5.70 2.64
C VAL A 76 2.06 5.86 1.78
N ASN A 77 2.20 6.44 0.59
CA ASN A 77 1.09 6.61 -0.35
C ASN A 77 0.49 5.27 -0.74
N TYR A 78 1.32 4.25 -0.99
CA TYR A 78 0.87 2.90 -1.32
C TYR A 78 -0.05 2.33 -0.23
N TYR A 79 0.31 2.43 1.06
CA TYR A 79 -0.51 1.87 2.14
C TYR A 79 -1.81 2.66 2.37
N ILE A 80 -1.80 3.96 2.14
CA ILE A 80 -3.04 4.76 2.17
C ILE A 80 -3.97 4.32 1.02
N ASP A 81 -3.44 4.22 -0.20
CA ASP A 81 -4.19 3.77 -1.37
C ASP A 81 -4.73 2.33 -1.16
N LEU A 82 -3.93 1.45 -0.56
CA LEU A 82 -4.30 0.08 -0.17
C LEU A 82 -5.55 0.06 0.72
N VAL A 83 -5.60 0.87 1.77
CA VAL A 83 -6.76 0.92 2.68
C VAL A 83 -8.01 1.42 1.96
N THR A 84 -7.91 2.46 1.13
CA THR A 84 -9.06 2.93 0.35
C THR A 84 -9.55 1.86 -0.63
N GLY A 85 -8.64 1.08 -1.19
CA GLY A 85 -8.96 -0.06 -2.02
C GLY A 85 -9.69 -1.18 -1.26
N ILE A 86 -9.24 -1.50 -0.04
CA ILE A 86 -9.92 -2.47 0.83
C ILE A 86 -11.37 -2.02 1.13
N ILE A 87 -11.58 -0.72 1.38
CA ILE A 87 -12.92 -0.18 1.62
C ILE A 87 -13.80 -0.33 0.37
N LYS A 88 -13.27 -0.07 -0.83
CA LYS A 88 -14.01 -0.23 -2.10
C LYS A 88 -14.44 -1.69 -2.35
N GLU A 89 -13.58 -2.64 -2.01
CA GLU A 89 -13.83 -4.07 -2.14
C GLU A 89 -14.72 -4.66 -1.03
N SER A 90 -15.04 -3.88 0.01
CA SER A 90 -15.92 -4.32 1.08
C SER A 90 -17.37 -4.55 0.61
N LYS A 91 -18.18 -5.19 1.46
CA LYS A 91 -19.62 -5.41 1.21
C LYS A 91 -20.51 -4.27 1.70
N LEU A 92 -19.94 -3.11 2.03
CA LEU A 92 -20.71 -1.91 2.33
C LEU A 92 -21.52 -1.47 1.11
N GLU A 93 -22.63 -0.79 1.35
CA GLU A 93 -23.33 -0.05 0.30
C GLU A 93 -22.43 1.07 -0.24
N ASP A 94 -22.58 1.44 -1.51
CA ASP A 94 -21.71 2.42 -2.16
C ASP A 94 -21.71 3.78 -1.44
N SER A 95 -22.84 4.18 -0.84
CA SER A 95 -22.92 5.38 -0.01
C SER A 95 -22.01 5.30 1.22
N ASP A 96 -21.95 4.14 1.87
CA ASP A 96 -21.14 3.91 3.06
C ASP A 96 -19.65 3.76 2.70
N LYS A 97 -19.33 3.12 1.57
CA LYS A 97 -17.97 3.11 1.02
C LYS A 97 -17.47 4.53 0.79
N ASN A 98 -18.27 5.36 0.09
CA ASN A 98 -17.91 6.73 -0.22
C ASN A 98 -17.74 7.57 1.05
N LYS A 99 -18.65 7.43 2.02
CA LYS A 99 -18.56 8.11 3.32
C LYS A 99 -17.29 7.73 4.09
N LEU A 100 -16.95 6.43 4.13
CA LEU A 100 -15.75 5.99 4.85
C LEU A 100 -14.47 6.41 4.15
N ILE A 101 -14.43 6.37 2.81
CA ILE A 101 -13.30 6.89 2.03
C ILE A 101 -13.14 8.39 2.26
N GLU A 102 -14.23 9.17 2.24
CA GLU A 102 -14.18 10.59 2.55
C GLU A 102 -13.63 10.83 3.96
N TYR A 103 -14.09 10.07 4.95
CA TYR A 103 -13.58 10.15 6.32
C TYR A 103 -12.07 9.84 6.41
N VAL A 104 -11.61 8.79 5.72
CA VAL A 104 -10.18 8.46 5.61
C VAL A 104 -9.39 9.63 5.05
N GLU A 105 -9.83 10.18 3.91
CA GLU A 105 -9.09 11.20 3.17
C GLU A 105 -9.08 12.57 3.86
N THR A 106 -10.14 12.90 4.60
CA THR A 106 -10.31 14.22 5.24
C THR A 106 -9.88 14.26 6.70
N HIS A 107 -9.91 13.13 7.40
CA HIS A 107 -9.64 13.07 8.84
C HIS A 107 -8.48 12.16 9.23
N LEU A 108 -8.32 10.99 8.61
CA LEU A 108 -7.28 10.04 9.03
C LEU A 108 -5.95 10.27 8.33
N GLU A 109 -5.97 10.37 7.00
CA GLU A 109 -4.79 10.59 6.18
C GLU A 109 -4.00 11.84 6.56
N PRO A 110 -4.65 13.01 6.81
CA PRO A 110 -3.92 14.21 7.19
C PRO A 110 -3.18 14.03 8.52
N THR A 111 -3.67 13.18 9.44
CA THR A 111 -2.99 12.95 10.73
C THR A 111 -1.68 12.19 10.56
N VAL A 112 -1.55 11.37 9.51
CA VAL A 112 -0.29 10.71 9.14
C VAL A 112 0.69 11.75 8.60
N ARG A 113 0.21 12.80 7.92
CA ARG A 113 1.07 13.81 7.29
C ARG A 113 1.34 15.07 8.11
N ALA A 114 0.59 15.33 9.17
CA ALA A 114 0.49 16.64 9.83
C ALA A 114 1.78 17.20 10.46
N LYS A 115 2.95 16.56 10.31
CA LYS A 115 4.24 17.01 10.89
C LYS A 115 5.46 16.60 10.04
N ASN A 116 5.37 16.60 8.71
CA ASN A 116 6.43 15.99 7.89
C ASN A 116 7.55 16.96 7.50
N ILE A 117 8.77 16.43 7.57
CA ILE A 117 10.05 17.06 7.23
C ILE A 117 10.31 16.95 5.71
N TYR A 118 9.42 16.26 4.98
CA TYR A 118 9.45 16.07 3.53
C TYR A 118 8.03 16.16 2.95
N THR A 119 7.89 16.84 1.82
CA THR A 119 6.61 17.01 1.10
C THR A 119 6.32 15.76 0.27
N CYS A 120 5.13 15.18 0.45
CA CYS A 120 4.63 14.10 -0.41
C CYS A 120 3.32 14.55 -1.02
N GLU A 121 3.31 14.68 -2.34
CA GLU A 121 2.07 14.88 -3.09
C GLU A 121 1.39 13.53 -3.32
N ARG A 122 0.04 13.54 -3.26
CA ARG A 122 -0.79 12.36 -3.51
C ARG A 122 -2.09 12.80 -4.17
N GLU A 123 -2.09 12.79 -5.49
CA GLU A 123 -3.32 12.96 -6.25
C GLU A 123 -4.24 11.74 -6.08
N ARG A 124 -5.53 11.97 -5.92
CA ARG A 124 -6.52 10.94 -5.57
C ARG A 124 -7.27 10.38 -6.77
N ASP A 125 -7.01 10.91 -7.97
CA ASP A 125 -7.62 10.38 -9.17
C ASP A 125 -7.10 8.96 -9.47
N LEU A 126 -7.91 8.22 -10.21
CA LEU A 126 -7.65 6.81 -10.51
C LEU A 126 -6.35 6.60 -11.29
N ASP A 127 -5.99 7.54 -12.18
CA ASP A 127 -4.80 7.42 -13.01
C ASP A 127 -3.53 7.60 -12.17
N SER A 128 -3.53 8.59 -11.27
CA SER A 128 -2.43 8.82 -10.33
C SER A 128 -2.24 7.68 -9.33
N ILE A 129 -3.33 7.07 -8.84
CA ILE A 129 -3.24 5.85 -8.01
C ILE A 129 -2.59 4.71 -8.79
N ARG A 130 -3.07 4.44 -10.02
CA ARG A 130 -2.50 3.40 -10.90
C ARG A 130 -1.01 3.62 -11.16
N LYS A 131 -0.62 4.85 -11.51
CA LYS A 131 0.79 5.22 -11.72
C LYS A 131 1.65 4.95 -10.48
N ARG A 132 1.19 5.35 -9.29
CA ARG A 132 1.91 5.08 -8.03
C ARG A 132 2.07 3.59 -7.76
N CYS A 133 1.01 2.82 -7.95
CA CYS A 133 1.02 1.36 -7.79
C CYS A 133 2.04 0.69 -8.70
N ILE A 134 2.05 1.04 -10.00
CA ILE A 134 3.02 0.53 -10.97
C ILE A 134 4.44 0.96 -10.59
N LEU A 135 4.62 2.24 -10.27
CA LEU A 135 5.92 2.81 -9.91
C LEU A 135 6.50 2.12 -8.67
N GLN A 136 5.68 1.89 -7.63
CA GLN A 136 6.08 1.13 -6.44
C GLN A 136 6.68 -0.23 -6.83
N HIS A 137 6.00 -0.96 -7.71
CA HIS A 137 6.50 -2.28 -8.13
C HIS A 137 7.78 -2.21 -8.96
N LEU A 138 7.95 -1.23 -9.83
CA LEU A 138 9.19 -1.07 -10.57
C LEU A 138 10.37 -0.79 -9.63
N TYR A 139 10.15 0.01 -8.59
CA TYR A 139 11.16 0.21 -7.55
C TYR A 139 11.40 -1.06 -6.73
N ASP A 140 10.35 -1.77 -6.30
CA ASP A 140 10.49 -3.03 -5.56
C ASP A 140 11.35 -4.04 -6.35
N LEU A 141 11.07 -4.20 -7.65
CA LEU A 141 11.84 -5.05 -8.55
C LEU A 141 13.32 -4.66 -8.58
N LYS A 142 13.60 -3.37 -8.68
CA LYS A 142 14.98 -2.87 -8.74
C LYS A 142 15.72 -3.06 -7.41
N GLU A 143 15.02 -2.88 -6.30
CA GLU A 143 15.58 -3.02 -4.96
C GLU A 143 15.82 -4.50 -4.58
N ASP A 144 15.00 -5.41 -5.10
CA ASP A 144 15.05 -6.84 -4.80
C ASP A 144 15.88 -7.66 -5.79
N ASP A 145 16.52 -7.04 -6.79
CA ASP A 145 17.22 -7.68 -7.92
C ASP A 145 18.11 -8.87 -7.50
N ASN A 146 18.89 -8.69 -6.43
CA ASN A 146 19.80 -9.71 -5.88
C ASN A 146 19.05 -10.95 -5.32
N PHE A 147 17.82 -10.79 -4.86
CA PHE A 147 16.98 -11.87 -4.34
C PHE A 147 16.23 -12.61 -5.44
N ILE A 148 15.85 -11.92 -6.53
CA ILE A 148 15.07 -12.50 -7.63
C ILE A 148 15.78 -13.71 -8.23
N SER A 149 17.09 -13.60 -8.46
CA SER A 149 17.88 -14.67 -9.07
C SER A 149 17.90 -15.96 -8.22
N SER A 150 17.90 -15.81 -6.89
CA SER A 150 17.97 -16.94 -5.95
C SER A 150 16.59 -17.55 -5.65
N PHE A 151 15.51 -16.78 -5.84
CA PHE A 151 14.15 -17.14 -5.41
C PHE A 151 13.10 -16.92 -6.50
N ALA A 152 13.45 -17.09 -7.78
CA ALA A 152 12.62 -16.66 -8.90
C ALA A 152 11.15 -17.11 -8.84
N GLN A 153 10.88 -18.36 -8.48
CA GLN A 153 9.51 -18.89 -8.40
C GLN A 153 8.74 -18.32 -7.19
N ASP A 154 9.36 -18.26 -6.01
CA ASP A 154 8.75 -17.69 -4.81
C ASP A 154 8.49 -16.18 -4.98
N TYR A 155 9.44 -15.48 -5.60
CA TYR A 155 9.33 -14.06 -5.91
C TYR A 155 8.23 -13.79 -6.94
N LYS A 156 8.12 -14.62 -7.99
CA LYS A 156 7.02 -14.55 -8.96
C LYS A 156 5.65 -14.72 -8.28
N ASN A 157 5.53 -15.67 -7.35
CA ASN A 157 4.29 -15.87 -6.59
C ASN A 157 3.98 -14.66 -5.71
N TYR A 158 4.98 -14.13 -5.01
CA TYR A 158 4.87 -12.93 -4.18
C TYR A 158 4.44 -11.69 -4.98
N LEU A 159 5.03 -11.46 -6.15
CA LEU A 159 4.61 -10.39 -7.06
C LEU A 159 3.16 -10.60 -7.52
N GLY A 160 2.78 -11.83 -7.86
CA GLY A 160 1.40 -12.15 -8.28
C GLY A 160 0.37 -11.76 -7.22
N GLU A 161 0.65 -12.04 -5.94
CA GLU A 161 -0.21 -11.61 -4.81
C GLU A 161 -0.31 -10.09 -4.73
N LYS A 162 0.83 -9.39 -4.82
CA LYS A 162 0.89 -7.92 -4.80
C LYS A 162 0.08 -7.28 -5.94
N TRP A 163 0.26 -7.79 -7.16
CA TRP A 163 -0.46 -7.29 -8.35
C TRP A 163 -1.96 -7.54 -8.28
N LYS A 164 -2.39 -8.69 -7.74
CA LYS A 164 -3.82 -8.98 -7.56
C LYS A 164 -4.50 -7.91 -6.71
N ASN A 165 -3.88 -7.51 -5.61
CA ASN A 165 -4.40 -6.47 -4.72
C ASN A 165 -4.49 -5.11 -5.46
N ILE A 166 -3.47 -4.74 -6.23
CA ILE A 166 -3.50 -3.49 -7.01
C ILE A 166 -4.60 -3.48 -8.06
N LEU A 167 -4.81 -4.61 -8.74
CA LEU A 167 -5.86 -4.72 -9.75
C LEU A 167 -7.26 -4.61 -9.14
N SER A 168 -7.49 -5.18 -7.95
CA SER A 168 -8.78 -4.97 -7.25
C SER A 168 -9.01 -3.50 -6.92
N TYR A 169 -7.97 -2.75 -6.55
CA TYR A 169 -8.15 -1.34 -6.17
C TYR A 169 -8.36 -0.37 -7.33
N THR A 170 -8.05 -0.80 -8.55
CA THR A 170 -7.93 0.10 -9.70
C THR A 170 -8.82 -0.25 -10.89
N ASN A 171 -9.64 -1.30 -10.85
CA ASN A 171 -10.46 -1.68 -12.00
C ASN A 171 -11.83 -2.29 -11.70
N GLU A 172 -12.86 -1.74 -12.36
CA GLU A 172 -14.06 -2.48 -12.78
C GLU A 172 -13.86 -3.16 -14.15
N ASN A 173 -12.87 -2.76 -14.97
CA ASN A 173 -12.61 -3.34 -16.30
C ASN A 173 -11.12 -3.29 -16.71
N LEU A 174 -10.45 -4.45 -16.64
CA LEU A 174 -9.03 -4.66 -16.94
C LEU A 174 -8.59 -4.19 -18.34
N ASP A 175 -9.51 -4.19 -19.31
CA ASP A 175 -9.23 -3.96 -20.73
C ASP A 175 -8.80 -2.52 -21.09
N LYS A 176 -8.91 -1.57 -20.17
CA LYS A 176 -8.59 -0.15 -20.42
C LYS A 176 -7.22 0.29 -19.88
N LEU A 177 -6.50 -0.57 -19.15
CA LEU A 177 -5.21 -0.20 -18.57
C LEU A 177 -4.08 -0.44 -19.57
N TYR A 178 -3.73 0.60 -20.33
CA TYR A 178 -2.54 0.61 -21.18
C TYR A 178 -1.40 1.34 -20.46
N ILE A 179 -0.30 0.64 -20.18
CA ILE A 179 0.89 1.20 -19.54
C ILE A 179 2.04 1.12 -20.52
N LYS A 180 2.56 2.28 -20.92
CA LYS A 180 3.81 2.39 -21.68
C LYS A 180 4.89 2.86 -20.73
N ILE A 181 5.92 2.03 -20.52
CA ILE A 181 7.12 2.42 -19.80
C ILE A 181 8.14 2.84 -20.84
N GLU A 182 8.46 4.13 -20.88
CA GLU A 182 9.50 4.68 -21.76
C GLU A 182 10.75 4.93 -20.93
N ASN A 183 11.91 4.50 -21.44
CA ASN A 183 13.20 4.79 -20.85
C ASN A 183 13.90 5.84 -21.71
N ASN A 184 14.07 7.05 -21.18
CA ASN A 184 14.79 8.15 -21.85
C ASN A 184 16.29 8.02 -21.60
N SER A 185 16.86 6.84 -21.90
CA SER A 185 18.32 6.65 -21.88
C SER A 185 19.02 7.60 -22.85
#